data_AF-A0A0F9GLJ3-F1
#
_entry.id   AF-A0A0F9GLJ3-F1
#
_cell.length_a   1.000
_cell.length_b   1.000
_cell.length_c   1.000
_cell.angle_alpha   90.00
_cell.angle_beta   90.00
_cell.angle_gamma   90.00
#
_symmetry.space_group_name_H-M   'P 1'
#
loop_
_entity.id
_entity.type
_entity.pdbx_description
1 polymer ?
#
loop_
_entity_poly.entity_id
_entity_poly.type
_entity_poly.pdbx_seq_one_letter_code
_entity_poly.pdbx_strand_id
1 'polypeptide(L)'
;MKRKNIFIVCIISVSLLIASSSVSFGSDKDICKKQIDFYLKIKMNDGLLPGDEFNPYDFKGVATAAKAMLANEKKRTHNDKNHAAITKLVSGHLADIEEAAAKAAPGSVESVGHSLRFLYLSCKACHKVYQTEKRLRP
;
A
#
# COMPACT_ATOMS: atom_id res chain seq x y z
N MET A 1 4.18 -41.14 28.95
CA MET A 1 3.20 -40.02 28.85
C MET A 1 3.76 -38.70 28.28
N LYS A 2 5.09 -38.47 28.21
CA LYS A 2 5.65 -37.17 27.76
C LYS A 2 5.65 -36.90 26.24
N ARG A 3 5.58 -37.93 25.38
CA ARG A 3 5.61 -37.76 23.90
C ARG A 3 4.29 -37.29 23.28
N LYS A 4 3.14 -37.61 23.89
CA LYS A 4 1.82 -37.21 23.37
C LYS A 4 1.57 -35.70 23.47
N ASN A 5 2.11 -35.04 24.50
CA ASN A 5 1.93 -33.61 24.72
C ASN A 5 2.73 -32.75 23.73
N ILE A 6 3.91 -33.21 23.30
CA ILE A 6 4.74 -32.48 22.31
C ILE A 6 4.04 -32.45 20.95
N PHE A 7 3.44 -33.56 20.52
CA PHE A 7 2.76 -33.65 19.23
C PHE A 7 1.51 -32.75 19.16
N ILE A 8 0.75 -32.69 20.26
CA ILE A 8 -0.43 -31.82 20.38
C ILE A 8 -0.02 -30.34 20.40
N VAL A 9 1.05 -29.98 21.12
CA VAL A 9 1.57 -28.61 21.14
C VAL A 9 2.07 -28.19 19.75
N CYS A 10 2.78 -29.07 19.02
CA CYS A 10 3.20 -28.81 17.64
C CYS A 10 1.99 -28.59 16.71
N ILE A 11 0.95 -29.42 16.78
CA ILE A 11 -0.26 -29.27 15.96
C ILE A 11 -0.99 -27.96 16.27
N ILE A 12 -1.11 -27.60 17.55
CA ILE A 12 -1.75 -26.34 17.96
C ILE A 12 -0.94 -25.15 17.46
N SER A 13 0.39 -25.18 17.59
CA SER A 13 1.26 -24.10 17.10
C SER A 13 1.24 -23.93 15.58
N VAL A 14 1.20 -25.03 14.82
CA VAL A 14 1.07 -25.00 13.35
C VAL A 14 -0.31 -24.49 12.93
N SER A 15 -1.37 -24.91 13.62
CA SER A 15 -2.74 -24.44 13.37
C SER A 15 -2.90 -22.93 13.61
N LEU A 16 -2.30 -22.41 14.68
CA LEU A 16 -2.28 -20.96 14.96
C LEU A 16 -1.46 -20.17 13.94
N LEU A 17 -0.35 -20.72 13.44
CA LEU A 17 0.42 -20.09 12.36
C LEU A 17 -0.37 -20.06 11.04
N ILE A 18 -1.06 -21.14 10.69
CA ILE A 18 -1.85 -21.23 9.45
C ILE A 18 -3.07 -20.30 9.54
N ALA A 19 -3.76 -20.28 10.68
CA ALA A 19 -4.90 -19.39 10.91
C ALA A 19 -4.49 -17.92 10.83
N SER A 20 -3.38 -17.52 11.47
CA SER A 20 -2.89 -16.13 11.40
C SER A 20 -2.47 -15.72 9.98
N SER A 21 -1.84 -16.62 9.22
CA SER A 21 -1.48 -16.35 7.83
C SER A 21 -2.70 -16.11 6.94
N SER A 22 -3.78 -16.88 7.10
CA SER A 22 -4.99 -16.73 6.27
C SER A 22 -5.80 -15.47 6.58
N VAL A 23 -5.79 -14.98 7.83
CA VAL A 23 -6.45 -13.70 8.17
C VAL A 23 -5.72 -12.51 7.53
N SER A 24 -4.39 -12.56 7.46
CA SER A 24 -3.55 -11.52 6.84
C SER A 24 -3.76 -11.43 5.32
N PHE A 25 -4.00 -12.56 4.64
CA PHE A 25 -4.31 -12.55 3.20
C PHE A 25 -5.73 -12.03 2.87
N GLY A 26 -6.70 -12.27 3.74
CA GLY A 26 -8.08 -11.78 3.58
C GLY A 26 -8.17 -10.26 3.72
N SER A 27 -7.50 -9.69 4.73
CA SER A 27 -7.48 -8.24 4.98
C SER A 27 -6.78 -7.48 3.84
N ASP A 28 -5.69 -8.02 3.31
CA ASP A 28 -4.92 -7.42 2.22
C ASP A 28 -5.72 -7.20 0.94
N LYS A 29 -6.60 -8.15 0.59
CA LYS A 29 -7.42 -8.06 -0.63
C LYS A 29 -8.37 -6.87 -0.58
N ASP A 30 -9.05 -6.67 0.54
CA ASP A 30 -10.00 -5.57 0.71
C ASP A 30 -9.29 -4.22 0.84
N ILE A 31 -8.11 -4.21 1.47
CA ILE A 31 -7.23 -3.04 1.50
C ILE A 31 -6.85 -2.67 0.06
N CYS A 32 -6.26 -3.58 -0.72
CA CYS A 32 -5.82 -3.30 -2.09
C CYS A 32 -6.98 -2.93 -3.04
N LYS A 33 -8.17 -3.51 -2.85
CA LYS A 33 -9.36 -3.12 -3.63
C LYS A 33 -9.79 -1.68 -3.38
N LYS A 34 -9.57 -1.13 -2.18
CA LYS A 34 -9.81 0.29 -1.90
C LYS A 34 -8.64 1.17 -2.34
N GLN A 35 -7.41 0.66 -2.27
CA GLN A 35 -6.22 1.40 -2.70
C GLN A 35 -6.28 1.79 -4.18
N ILE A 36 -6.74 0.89 -5.06
CA ILE A 36 -6.71 1.14 -6.52
C ILE A 36 -7.51 2.38 -6.92
N ASP A 37 -8.65 2.65 -6.28
CA ASP A 37 -9.49 3.79 -6.62
C ASP A 37 -8.79 5.12 -6.29
N PHE A 38 -8.11 5.19 -5.14
CA PHE A 38 -7.33 6.36 -4.76
C PHE A 38 -6.04 6.49 -5.56
N TYR A 39 -5.36 5.38 -5.83
CA TYR A 39 -4.18 5.36 -6.68
C TYR A 39 -4.49 5.93 -8.07
N LEU A 40 -5.61 5.52 -8.68
CA LEU A 40 -6.03 6.04 -9.98
C LEU A 40 -6.32 7.55 -9.93
N LYS A 41 -6.93 8.06 -8.86
CA LYS A 41 -7.13 9.51 -8.68
C LYS A 41 -5.81 10.29 -8.64
N ILE A 42 -4.81 9.77 -7.94
CA ILE A 42 -3.47 10.38 -7.92
C ILE A 42 -2.85 10.29 -9.32
N LYS A 43 -2.90 9.11 -9.94
CA LYS A 43 -2.30 8.86 -11.25
C LYS A 43 -2.93 9.66 -12.39
N MET A 44 -4.22 9.98 -12.32
CA MET A 44 -4.87 10.84 -13.32
C MET A 44 -4.31 12.27 -13.33
N ASN A 45 -3.64 12.68 -12.26
CA ASN A 45 -2.95 13.97 -12.18
C ASN A 45 -1.48 13.89 -12.60
N ASP A 46 -0.95 12.68 -12.85
CA ASP A 46 0.44 12.49 -13.27
C ASP A 46 0.67 13.12 -14.65
N GLY A 47 1.67 13.98 -14.75
CA GLY A 47 1.99 14.75 -15.95
C GLY A 47 1.13 15.98 -16.20
N LEU A 48 0.16 16.32 -15.33
CA LEU A 48 -0.56 17.60 -15.41
C LEU A 48 0.28 18.73 -14.81
N LEU A 49 0.06 19.95 -15.32
CA LEU A 49 0.67 21.15 -14.79
C LEU A 49 -0.37 21.98 -13.99
N PRO A 50 0.04 22.69 -12.93
CA PRO A 50 -0.90 23.48 -12.12
C PRO A 50 -1.59 24.62 -12.88
N GLY A 51 -0.93 25.14 -13.93
CA GLY A 51 -1.42 26.26 -14.73
C GLY A 51 -2.06 25.84 -16.07
N ASP A 52 -2.35 24.56 -16.27
CA ASP A 52 -3.06 24.11 -17.47
C ASP A 52 -4.50 24.64 -17.47
N GLU A 53 -4.92 25.27 -18.56
CA GLU A 53 -6.22 25.94 -18.68
C GLU A 53 -7.41 24.97 -18.76
N PHE A 54 -7.18 23.75 -19.27
CA PHE A 54 -8.25 22.78 -19.53
C PHE A 54 -8.29 21.67 -18.48
N ASN A 55 -7.14 21.31 -17.91
CA ASN A 55 -7.04 20.26 -16.90
C ASN A 55 -5.90 20.55 -15.91
N PRO A 56 -6.08 21.53 -15.00
CA PRO A 56 -5.08 21.88 -14.02
C PRO A 56 -4.86 20.75 -13.02
N TYR A 57 -3.63 20.65 -12.52
CA TYR A 57 -3.27 19.69 -11.48
C TYR A 57 -4.10 19.86 -10.19
N ASP A 58 -4.82 18.82 -9.76
CA ASP A 58 -5.65 18.83 -8.55
C ASP A 58 -4.86 18.43 -7.30
N PHE A 59 -4.13 19.39 -6.73
CA PHE A 59 -3.38 19.20 -5.49
C PHE A 59 -4.24 18.69 -4.33
N LYS A 60 -5.46 19.21 -4.19
CA LYS A 60 -6.35 18.88 -3.07
C LYS A 60 -6.86 17.45 -3.20
N GLY A 61 -7.28 17.04 -4.39
CA GLY A 61 -7.70 15.67 -4.67
C GLY A 61 -6.58 14.67 -4.48
N VAL A 62 -5.37 15.00 -4.96
CA VAL A 62 -4.17 14.18 -4.76
C VAL A 62 -3.85 14.00 -3.28
N ALA A 63 -3.77 15.09 -2.50
CA ALA A 63 -3.49 15.02 -1.06
C ALA A 63 -4.57 14.21 -0.31
N THR A 64 -5.84 14.43 -0.66
CA THR A 64 -6.96 13.70 -0.04
C THR A 64 -6.92 12.21 -0.35
N ALA A 65 -6.60 11.84 -1.60
CA ALA A 65 -6.46 10.46 -2.02
C ALA A 65 -5.28 9.78 -1.28
N ALA A 66 -4.11 10.43 -1.22
CA ALA A 66 -2.94 9.90 -0.52
C ALA A 66 -3.21 9.70 0.99
N LYS A 67 -3.86 10.66 1.64
CA LYS A 67 -4.29 10.56 3.04
C LYS A 67 -5.25 9.39 3.28
N ALA A 68 -6.20 9.17 2.36
CA ALA A 68 -7.12 8.05 2.44
C ALA A 68 -6.40 6.69 2.26
N MET A 69 -5.45 6.61 1.34
CA MET A 69 -4.59 5.44 1.14
C MET A 69 -3.76 5.13 2.39
N LEU A 70 -3.18 6.14 3.04
CA LEU A 70 -2.46 5.99 4.32
C LEU A 70 -3.35 5.45 5.42
N ALA A 71 -4.54 6.02 5.60
CA ALA A 71 -5.49 5.54 6.60
C ALA A 71 -5.93 4.09 6.34
N ASN A 72 -5.94 3.67 5.07
CA ASN A 72 -6.24 2.30 4.67
C ASN A 72 -5.06 1.35 4.91
N GLU A 73 -3.81 1.77 4.62
CA GLU A 73 -2.61 0.97 4.90
C GLU A 73 -2.40 0.73 6.41
N LYS A 74 -2.79 1.67 7.28
CA LYS A 74 -2.75 1.48 8.74
C LYS A 74 -3.59 0.31 9.25
N LYS A 75 -4.53 -0.21 8.45
CA LYS A 75 -5.36 -1.36 8.79
C LYS A 75 -4.69 -2.69 8.45
N ARG A 76 -3.57 -2.65 7.74
CA ARG A 76 -2.84 -3.85 7.33
C ARG A 76 -2.15 -4.48 8.53
N THR A 77 -2.28 -5.80 8.63
CA THR A 77 -1.63 -6.60 9.68
C THR A 77 -0.70 -7.60 9.03
N HIS A 78 0.54 -7.63 9.53
CA HIS A 78 1.61 -8.43 8.95
C HIS A 78 2.15 -9.41 9.98
N ASN A 79 2.32 -10.66 9.54
CA ASN A 79 2.96 -11.69 10.35
C ASN A 79 4.42 -11.93 9.95
N ASP A 80 4.91 -11.25 8.90
CA ASP A 80 6.29 -11.36 8.43
C ASP A 80 6.95 -9.98 8.24
N LYS A 81 8.26 -9.93 8.48
CA LYS A 81 9.06 -8.70 8.50
C LYS A 81 9.22 -8.06 7.12
N ASN A 82 9.28 -8.84 6.05
CA ASN A 82 9.44 -8.34 4.70
C ASN A 82 8.15 -7.68 4.22
N HIS A 83 6.98 -8.25 4.53
CA HIS A 83 5.69 -7.65 4.18
C HIS A 83 5.49 -6.34 4.94
N ALA A 84 5.83 -6.31 6.23
CA ALA A 84 5.84 -5.08 7.01
C ALA A 84 6.81 -4.02 6.45
N ALA A 85 8.00 -4.43 6.00
CA ALA A 85 8.97 -3.52 5.37
C ALA A 85 8.43 -2.93 4.05
N ILE A 86 7.81 -3.75 3.21
CA ILE A 86 7.18 -3.27 1.97
C ILE A 86 6.02 -2.31 2.27
N THR A 87 5.17 -2.61 3.25
CA THR A 87 4.09 -1.70 3.64
C THR A 87 4.61 -0.39 4.21
N LYS A 88 5.78 -0.40 4.88
CA LYS A 88 6.46 0.83 5.29
C LYS A 88 6.92 1.65 4.08
N LEU A 89 7.42 1.02 3.01
CA LEU A 89 7.77 1.72 1.77
C LEU A 89 6.54 2.34 1.11
N VAL A 90 5.44 1.58 0.99
CA VAL A 90 4.15 2.08 0.47
C VAL A 90 3.68 3.29 1.29
N SER A 91 3.67 3.16 2.61
CA SER A 91 3.22 4.23 3.51
C SER A 91 4.14 5.46 3.46
N GLY A 92 5.45 5.26 3.33
CA GLY A 92 6.41 6.36 3.19
C GLY A 92 6.14 7.20 1.95
N HIS A 93 6.04 6.56 0.79
CA HIS A 93 5.78 7.28 -0.46
C HIS A 93 4.39 7.92 -0.49
N LEU A 94 3.38 7.34 0.16
CA LEU A 94 2.08 7.99 0.31
C LEU A 94 2.16 9.24 1.20
N ALA A 95 2.96 9.22 2.27
CA ALA A 95 3.17 10.39 3.11
C ALA A 95 3.89 11.51 2.36
N ASP A 96 4.90 11.17 1.55
CA ASP A 96 5.61 12.12 0.69
C ASP A 96 4.64 12.76 -0.32
N ILE A 97 3.73 11.98 -0.91
CA ILE A 97 2.69 12.50 -1.83
C ILE A 97 1.71 13.42 -1.09
N GLU A 98 1.20 12.99 0.07
CA GLU A 98 0.28 13.81 0.89
C GLU A 98 0.93 15.16 1.22
N GLU A 99 2.17 15.14 1.73
CA GLU A 99 2.88 16.34 2.14
C GLU A 99 3.17 17.28 0.96
N ALA A 100 3.71 16.74 -0.14
CA ALA A 100 4.03 17.54 -1.32
C ALA A 100 2.78 18.18 -1.93
N ALA A 101 1.69 17.40 -2.04
CA ALA A 101 0.44 17.90 -2.60
C ALA A 101 -0.26 18.89 -1.67
N ALA A 102 -0.24 18.68 -0.35
CA ALA A 102 -0.84 19.60 0.62
C ALA A 102 -0.14 20.96 0.67
N LYS A 103 1.17 21.02 0.40
CA LYS A 103 1.93 22.27 0.32
C LYS A 103 1.60 23.09 -0.94
N ALA A 104 1.31 22.43 -2.05
CA ALA A 104 1.06 23.06 -3.36
C ALA A 104 2.11 24.15 -3.74
N ALA A 105 3.38 23.87 -3.45
CA ALA A 105 4.49 24.79 -3.69
C ALA A 105 5.15 24.52 -5.07
N PRO A 106 5.99 25.44 -5.59
CA PRO A 106 6.83 25.14 -6.75
C PRO A 106 7.64 23.85 -6.51
N GLY A 107 7.62 22.93 -7.47
CA GLY A 107 8.26 21.61 -7.32
C GLY A 107 7.37 20.51 -6.71
N SER A 108 6.15 20.84 -6.25
CA SER A 108 5.25 19.86 -5.64
C SER A 108 4.77 18.80 -6.64
N VAL A 109 4.54 19.14 -7.91
CA VAL A 109 4.09 18.18 -8.93
C VAL A 109 5.17 17.14 -9.20
N GLU A 110 6.41 17.58 -9.35
CA GLU A 110 7.58 16.73 -9.58
C GLU A 110 7.84 15.83 -8.37
N SER A 111 7.67 16.38 -7.16
CA SER A 111 7.81 15.62 -5.91
C SER A 111 6.73 14.54 -5.80
N VAL A 112 5.47 14.87 -6.12
CA VAL A 112 4.39 13.87 -6.18
C VAL A 112 4.67 12.82 -7.25
N GLY A 113 5.06 13.22 -8.46
CA GLY A 113 5.35 12.29 -9.56
C GLY A 113 6.50 11.32 -9.23
N HIS A 114 7.56 11.84 -8.60
CA HIS A 114 8.67 11.04 -8.08
C HIS A 114 8.16 9.99 -7.07
N SER A 115 7.45 10.42 -6.04
CA SER A 115 6.94 9.51 -5.00
C SER A 115 5.89 8.53 -5.55
N LEU A 116 5.05 8.94 -6.51
CA LEU A 116 4.09 8.08 -7.19
C LEU A 116 4.79 6.94 -7.96
N ARG A 117 5.95 7.22 -8.58
CA ARG A 117 6.76 6.19 -9.23
C ARG A 117 7.25 5.13 -8.24
N PHE A 118 7.73 5.53 -7.06
CA PHE A 118 8.20 4.59 -6.05
C PHE A 118 7.05 3.89 -5.31
N LEU A 119 5.89 4.54 -5.17
CA LEU A 119 4.66 3.91 -4.72
C LEU A 119 4.27 2.75 -5.65
N TYR A 120 4.24 2.98 -6.97
CA TYR A 120 3.96 1.93 -7.96
C TYR A 120 4.91 0.73 -7.80
N LEU A 121 6.21 0.98 -7.63
CA LEU A 121 7.20 -0.07 -7.48
C LEU A 121 7.01 -0.85 -6.16
N SER A 122 6.67 -0.16 -5.08
CA SER A 122 6.41 -0.76 -3.77
C SER A 122 5.16 -1.65 -3.78
N CYS A 123 4.07 -1.19 -4.38
CA CYS A 123 2.86 -2.01 -4.57
C CYS A 123 3.19 -3.27 -5.39
N LYS A 124 3.94 -3.10 -6.49
CA LYS A 124 4.34 -4.22 -7.36
C LYS A 124 5.26 -5.21 -6.66
N ALA A 125 6.12 -4.76 -5.74
CA ALA A 125 6.97 -5.63 -4.94
C ALA A 125 6.11 -6.55 -4.05
N CYS A 126 5.12 -6.00 -3.34
CA CYS A 126 4.17 -6.78 -2.56
C CYS A 126 3.45 -7.82 -3.43
N HIS A 127 2.93 -7.40 -4.59
CA HIS A 127 2.21 -8.29 -5.50
C HIS A 127 3.10 -9.42 -6.03
N LYS A 128 4.35 -9.13 -6.39
CA LYS A 128 5.27 -10.15 -6.92
C LYS A 128 5.78 -11.14 -5.88
N VAL A 129 5.92 -10.74 -4.62
CA VAL A 129 6.43 -11.60 -3.56
C VAL A 129 5.32 -12.43 -2.94
N TYR A 130 4.16 -11.82 -2.70
CA TYR A 130 3.07 -12.43 -1.92
C TYR A 130 1.89 -12.91 -2.78
N GLN A 131 1.83 -12.53 -4.06
CA GLN A 131 0.76 -12.90 -5.00
C GLN A 131 1.35 -13.24 -6.39
N THR A 132 2.48 -13.94 -6.41
CA THR A 132 3.37 -14.15 -7.57
C THR A 132 2.66 -14.65 -8.83
N GLU A 133 1.70 -15.55 -8.68
CA GLU A 133 1.02 -16.20 -9.81
C GLU A 133 -0.19 -15.39 -10.33
N LYS A 134 -0.49 -14.24 -9.72
CA LYS A 134 -1.62 -13.40 -10.09
C LYS A 134 -1.18 -12.18 -10.88
N ARG A 135 -1.89 -11.89 -11.97
CA ARG A 135 -1.76 -10.63 -12.70
C ARG A 135 -2.51 -9.52 -11.97
N LEU A 136 -1.85 -8.87 -11.02
CA LEU A 136 -2.43 -7.78 -10.24
C LEU A 136 -2.08 -6.40 -10.82
N ARG A 137 -3.04 -5.47 -10.71
CA ARG A 137 -2.79 -4.04 -10.93
C ARG A 137 -1.96 -3.50 -9.74
N PRO A 138 -1.18 -2.43 -9.93
CA PRO A 138 -0.48 -1.74 -8.84
C PRO A 138 -1.45 -1.23 -7.79
#